data_AF-A0A7V5VBA6-F1
#
_entry.id   AF-A0A7V5VBA6-F1
#
_cell.length_a   1.000
_cell.length_b   1.000
_cell.length_c   1.000
_cell.angle_alpha   90.00
_cell.angle_beta   90.00
_cell.angle_gamma   90.00
#
_symmetry.space_group_name_H-M   'P 1'
#
loop_
_entity.id
_entity.type
_entity.pdbx_description
1 polymer ?
#
loop_
_entity_poly.entity_id
_entity_poly.type
_entity_poly.pdbx_seq_one_letter_code
_entity_poly.pdbx_strand_id
1 'polypeptide(L)' 'MKPVRYTILMICAAIFMFLLNGCAAVKPFEREYLGLKIMDFAFEARENAVESHWLETLEGSSGGSGGSGGGCACN' A
#
# COMPACT_ATOMS: atom_id res chain seq x y z
N MET A 1 -17.24 -9.04 43.64
CA MET A 1 -17.46 -9.00 42.16
C MET A 1 -16.73 -7.86 41.46
N LYS A 2 -16.65 -6.65 42.05
CA LYS A 2 -15.88 -5.51 41.52
C LYS A 2 -14.38 -5.79 41.23
N PRO A 3 -13.61 -6.47 42.11
CA PRO A 3 -12.17 -6.64 41.87
C PRO A 3 -11.90 -7.49 40.63
N VAL A 4 -12.66 -8.58 40.44
CA VAL A 4 -12.56 -9.48 39.27
C VAL A 4 -12.87 -8.76 37.96
N ARG A 5 -13.83 -7.82 37.96
CA ARG A 5 -14.16 -7.02 36.78
C ARG A 5 -13.05 -6.04 36.40
N TYR A 6 -12.36 -5.46 37.38
CA TYR A 6 -11.19 -4.61 37.12
C TYR A 6 -9.97 -5.44 36.69
N THR A 7 -9.80 -6.68 37.19
CA THR A 7 -8.72 -7.56 36.74
C THR A 7 -8.89 -7.96 35.27
N ILE A 8 -10.11 -8.31 34.86
CA ILE A 8 -10.41 -8.65 33.46
C ILE A 8 -10.17 -7.44 32.54
N LEU A 9 -10.61 -6.25 32.95
CA LEU A 9 -10.38 -5.01 32.19
C LEU A 9 -8.89 -4.69 32.00
N MET A 10 -8.07 -4.87 33.05
CA MET A 10 -6.62 -4.67 32.98
C MET A 10 -5.95 -5.68 32.03
N ILE A 11 -6.38 -6.94 32.04
CA ILE A 11 -5.85 -7.99 31.15
C ILE A 11 -6.20 -7.68 29.70
N CYS A 12 -7.44 -7.30 29.40
CA CYS A 12 -7.84 -6.91 28.05
C CYS A 12 -7.08 -5.69 27.53
N ALA A 13 -6.86 -4.68 28.38
CA ALA A 13 -6.08 -3.50 28.03
C ALA A 13 -4.61 -3.84 27.72
N ALA A 14 -4.00 -4.73 28.50
CA ALA A 14 -2.64 -5.20 28.24
C ALA A 14 -2.53 -5.95 26.90
N ILE A 15 -3.48 -6.84 26.60
CA ILE A 15 -3.52 -7.57 25.34
C ILE A 15 -3.66 -6.60 24.15
N PHE A 16 -4.54 -5.60 24.25
CA PHE A 16 -4.72 -4.59 23.22
C PHE A 16 -3.44 -3.80 22.94
N MET A 17 -2.67 -3.48 23.99
CA MET A 17 -1.39 -2.77 23.88
C MET A 17 -0.31 -3.60 23.17
N PHE A 18 -0.33 -4.93 23.31
CA PHE A 18 0.58 -5.82 22.58
C PHE A 18 0.28 -5.89 21.08
N LEU A 19 -1.02 -5.90 20.71
CA LEU A 19 -1.48 -5.97 19.31
C LEU A 19 -1.09 -4.75 18.47
N LEU A 20 -0.77 -3.62 19.10
CA LEU A 20 -0.33 -2.40 18.42
C LEU A 20 1.13 -2.45 17.93
N ASN A 21 1.91 -3.48 18.28
CA ASN A 21 3.31 -3.65 17.85
C ASN A 21 3.44 -4.31 16.47
N GLY A 22 2.74 -3.79 15.45
CA GLY A 22 2.82 -4.30 14.07
C GLY A 22 3.70 -3.46 13.13
N CYS A 23 4.05 -2.24 13.52
CA CYS A 23 4.80 -1.31 12.67
C CYS A 23 6.29 -1.36 12.99
N ALA A 24 7.08 -2.08 12.18
CA ALA A 24 8.53 -2.13 12.29
C ALA A 24 9.18 -1.41 11.10
N ALA A 25 10.05 -0.43 11.38
CA ALA A 25 10.86 0.22 10.37
C ALA A 25 12.01 -0.72 9.95
N VAL A 26 11.78 -1.53 8.92
CA VAL A 26 12.78 -2.43 8.33
C VAL A 26 13.60 -1.73 7.25
N LYS A 27 14.86 -2.15 7.13
CA LYS A 27 15.81 -1.65 6.12
C LYS A 27 15.32 -2.03 4.71
N PRO A 28 15.64 -1.24 3.67
CA PRO A 28 15.12 -1.48 2.32
C PRO A 28 15.34 -2.90 1.79
N PHE A 29 16.53 -3.47 2.02
CA PHE A 29 16.88 -4.84 1.59
C PHE A 29 16.15 -5.94 2.35
N GLU A 30 15.63 -5.68 3.56
CA GLU A 30 14.81 -6.65 4.31
C GLU A 30 13.41 -6.81 3.69
N ARG A 31 13.00 -5.87 2.83
CA ARG A 31 11.75 -5.92 2.05
C ARG A 31 11.91 -6.59 0.69
N GLU A 32 13.14 -6.88 0.29
CA GLU A 32 13.49 -7.33 -1.06
C GLU A 32 12.88 -8.70 -1.40
N TYR A 33 12.63 -9.55 -0.41
CA TYR A 33 11.94 -10.83 -0.60
C TYR A 33 10.46 -10.70 -0.99
N LEU A 34 9.81 -9.56 -0.73
CA LEU A 34 8.40 -9.33 -1.05
C LEU A 34 8.20 -8.51 -2.34
N GLY A 35 9.21 -7.74 -2.75
CA GLY A 35 9.16 -6.90 -3.94
C GLY A 35 9.72 -7.64 -5.16
N LEU A 36 8.89 -8.44 -5.84
CA LEU A 36 9.30 -9.03 -7.11
C LEU A 36 9.47 -7.93 -8.17
N LYS A 37 10.45 -8.11 -9.06
CA LYS A 37 10.73 -7.17 -10.16
C LYS A 37 9.54 -6.93 -11.10
N ILE A 38 8.61 -7.89 -11.22
CA ILE A 38 7.35 -7.73 -11.96
C ILE A 38 6.36 -6.76 -11.30
N MET A 39 6.53 -6.47 -10.01
CA MET A 39 5.73 -5.50 -9.28
C MET A 39 6.29 -4.07 -9.40
N ASP A 40 7.41 -3.90 -10.12
CA ASP A 40 7.96 -2.59 -10.43
C ASP A 40 7.25 -2.00 -11.66
N PHE A 41 6.37 -1.03 -11.43
CA PHE A 41 5.64 -0.32 -12.48
C PHE A 41 6.56 0.44 -13.45
N ALA A 42 7.80 0.73 -13.06
CA ALA A 42 8.77 1.42 -13.90
C ALA A 42 9.65 0.46 -14.72
N PHE A 43 9.51 -0.86 -14.55
CA PHE A 43 10.38 -1.84 -15.19
C PHE A 43 10.40 -1.72 -16.72
N GLU A 44 9.23 -1.47 -17.32
CA GLU A 44 9.03 -1.29 -18.77
C GLU A 44 8.40 0.08 -19.08
N ALA A 45 8.91 1.14 -18.42
CA ALA A 45 8.35 2.48 -18.52
C ALA A 45 8.23 3.02 -19.96
N ARG A 46 9.12 2.57 -20.87
CA ARG A 46 9.13 3.03 -22.27
C ARG A 46 8.00 2.38 -23.08
N GLU A 47 7.81 1.08 -22.95
CA GLU A 47 6.73 0.32 -23.55
C GLU A 47 5.37 0.80 -22.99
N ASN A 48 5.27 0.98 -21.68
CA ASN A 48 4.08 1.52 -21.01
C ASN A 48 3.71 2.93 -21.50
N ALA A 49 4.69 3.78 -21.82
CA ALA A 49 4.43 5.11 -22.38
C ALA A 49 3.83 5.05 -23.80
N VAL A 50 4.23 4.06 -24.61
CA VAL A 50 3.67 3.87 -25.95
C VAL A 50 2.25 3.32 -25.86
N GLU A 51 2.02 2.33 -24.98
CA GLU A 51 0.71 1.74 -24.77
C GLU A 51 -0.29 2.74 -24.18
N SER A 52 0.12 3.54 -23.19
CA SER A 52 -0.73 4.61 -22.64
C SER A 52 -1.12 5.63 -23.72
N HIS A 53 -0.17 6.15 -24.52
CA HIS A 53 -0.49 7.07 -25.60
C HIS A 53 -1.48 6.47 -26.63
N TRP A 54 -1.34 5.18 -26.94
CA TRP A 54 -2.25 4.46 -27.82
C TRP A 54 -3.66 4.38 -27.23
N LEU A 55 -3.79 3.97 -25.96
CA LEU A 55 -5.07 3.89 -25.26
C LEU A 55 -5.72 5.26 -25.11
N GLU A 56 -4.95 6.30 -24.76
CA GLU A 56 -5.44 7.67 -24.65
C GLU A 56 -6.02 8.19 -25.98
N THR A 57 -5.37 7.84 -27.10
CA THR A 57 -5.85 8.18 -28.44
C THR A 57 -7.16 7.45 -28.79
N LEU A 58 -7.31 6.19 -28.39
CA LEU A 58 -8.51 5.41 -28.66
C LEU A 58 -9.69 5.81 -27.78
N GLU A 59 -9.43 6.13 -26.52
CA GLU A 59 -10.47 6.47 -25.54
C GLU A 59 -10.84 7.96 -25.55
N GLY A 60 -10.01 8.81 -26.17
CA GLY A 60 -10.19 10.27 -26.14
C GLY A 60 -10.07 10.84 -24.72
N SER A 61 -9.34 10.15 -23.85
CA SER A 61 -9.14 10.44 -22.44
C SER A 61 -7.65 10.41 -22.13
N SER A 62 -7.18 11.15 -21.12
CA SER A 62 -5.77 11.20 -20.72
C SER A 62 -5.60 10.82 -19.26
N GLY A 63 -4.46 10.25 -18.88
CA GLY A 63 -4.02 10.13 -17.48
C GLY A 63 -4.70 9.05 -16.62
N GLY A 64 -5.45 8.12 -17.21
CA GLY A 64 -6.05 6.98 -16.50
C GLY A 64 -5.08 5.84 -16.17
N SER A 65 -3.87 5.87 -16.74
CA SER A 65 -2.91 4.77 -16.65
C SER A 65 -1.81 5.08 -15.61
N GLY A 66 -2.07 4.73 -14.35
CA GLY A 66 -1.10 4.94 -13.25
C GLY A 66 -1.73 4.80 -11.86
N GLY A 67 -1.53 3.64 -11.21
CA GLY A 67 -2.07 3.34 -9.87
C GLY A 67 -1.26 3.89 -8.69
N SER A 68 -0.45 4.93 -8.88
CA SER A 68 0.37 5.52 -7.82
C SER A 68 -0.17 6.90 -7.42
N GLY A 69 -1.24 6.90 -6.62
CA GLY A 69 -1.74 8.10 -5.94
C GLY A 69 -2.84 8.82 -6.73
N GLY A 70 -4.07 8.72 -6.22
CA GLY A 70 -5.27 9.24 -6.87
C GLY A 70 -5.23 10.73 -7.16
N GLY A 71 -5.72 11.08 -8.35
CA GLY A 71 -6.13 12.41 -8.75
C GLY A 71 -6.83 12.31 -10.08
N CYS A 72 -8.00 12.94 -10.22
CA CYS A 72 -8.71 13.06 -11.49
C CYS A 72 -7.72 13.40 -12.60
N ALA A 73 -7.80 12.68 -13.71
CA ALA A 73 -6.85 12.72 -14.82
C ALA A 73 -6.99 13.99 -15.69
N CYS A 74 -7.17 15.14 -15.03
CA CYS A 74 -7.22 16.46 -15.62
C CYS A 74 -5.81 17.06 -15.53
N ASN A 75 -5.10 17.06 -16.65
CA ASN A 75 -4.02 18.02 -16.89
C ASN A 75 -4.66 19.39 -17.17
#